data_AF-A0A7J2SUB7-F1
#
_entry.id   AF-A0A7J2SUB7-F1
#
_cell.length_a   1.000
_cell.length_b   1.000
_cell.length_c   1.000
_cell.angle_alpha   90.00
_cell.angle_beta   90.00
_cell.angle_gamma   90.00
#
_symmetry.space_group_name_H-M   'P 1'
#
loop_
_entity.id
_entity.type
_entity.pdbx_description
1 polymer ?
#
loop_
_entity_poly.entity_id
_entity_poly.type
_entity_poly.pdbx_seq_one_letter_code
_entity_poly.pdbx_strand_id
1 'polypeptide(L)'
;MDNDFVFFGPSSKERFLSKVVLFLLLGNIIPIFTAPRKPWNQASIEGANSIFSRKFWNRGPFASVAEVDRQLAFFNLSYQRYLNYQRPDSFKENDKFSYCVYFIRKIYQEPEGTSGYIQIGSKRIILDPSYINLFTLSKWDLEKEMLYTYIQRERTIISEEPSYYLQLIKKIPFKLNKASDKKVVGFYLSYNR
;
A
#
# COMPACT_ATOMS: atom_id res chain seq x y z
N MET A 1 0.40 1.52 -2.91
CA MET A 1 -0.99 1.29 -3.34
C MET A 1 -1.86 2.41 -2.82
N ASP A 2 -2.83 2.85 -3.62
CA ASP A 2 -3.86 3.76 -3.15
C ASP A 2 -4.85 3.04 -2.22
N ASN A 3 -5.67 3.81 -1.52
CA ASN A 3 -6.64 3.36 -0.51
C ASN A 3 -8.05 3.19 -1.07
N ASP A 4 -8.20 3.19 -2.40
CA ASP A 4 -9.48 3.01 -3.06
C ASP A 4 -10.08 1.61 -2.76
N PHE A 5 -11.40 1.51 -2.81
CA PHE A 5 -12.15 0.30 -2.47
C PHE A 5 -11.80 -0.89 -3.37
N VAL A 6 -11.35 -0.65 -4.60
CA VAL A 6 -10.85 -1.70 -5.49
C VAL A 6 -9.64 -2.42 -4.89
N PHE A 7 -8.79 -1.70 -4.16
CA PHE A 7 -7.58 -2.24 -3.54
C PHE A 7 -7.82 -2.74 -2.12
N PHE A 8 -8.62 -2.04 -1.33
CA PHE A 8 -8.81 -2.37 0.08
C PHE A 8 -10.02 -3.29 0.34
N GLY A 9 -10.99 -3.32 -0.56
CA GLY A 9 -12.28 -3.98 -0.37
C GLY A 9 -13.35 -3.04 0.20
N PRO A 10 -14.61 -3.50 0.28
CA PRO A 10 -15.75 -2.63 0.61
C PRO A 10 -15.68 -2.10 2.05
N SER A 11 -16.07 -0.83 2.25
CA SER A 11 -16.16 -0.19 3.58
C SER A 11 -17.07 -0.94 4.56
N SER A 12 -18.09 -1.64 4.05
CA SER A 12 -19.07 -2.39 4.84
C SER A 12 -18.52 -3.63 5.53
N LYS A 13 -17.31 -4.08 5.19
CA LYS A 13 -16.65 -5.22 5.82
C LYS A 13 -15.31 -4.81 6.42
N GLU A 14 -15.25 -4.75 7.75
CA GLU A 14 -13.97 -4.55 8.45
C GLU A 14 -13.00 -5.69 8.16
N ARG A 15 -11.68 -5.41 8.16
CA ARG A 15 -10.61 -6.42 8.12
C ARG A 15 -10.75 -7.43 6.97
N PHE A 16 -11.09 -6.91 5.79
CA PHE A 16 -11.23 -7.66 4.55
C PHE A 16 -9.95 -7.54 3.71
N LEU A 17 -9.60 -8.62 2.99
CA LEU A 17 -8.54 -8.59 1.98
C LEU A 17 -9.16 -8.68 0.58
N SER A 18 -8.85 -7.70 -0.27
CA SER A 18 -9.28 -7.71 -1.67
C SER A 18 -8.57 -8.79 -2.48
N LYS A 19 -9.18 -9.18 -3.61
CA LYS A 19 -8.56 -10.10 -4.59
C LYS A 19 -7.19 -9.59 -5.07
N VAL A 20 -7.02 -8.27 -5.20
CA VAL A 20 -5.75 -7.66 -5.59
C VAL A 20 -4.69 -7.86 -4.52
N VAL A 21 -5.01 -7.57 -3.26
CA VAL A 21 -4.07 -7.76 -2.13
C VAL A 21 -3.63 -9.21 -2.03
N LEU A 22 -4.55 -10.15 -2.24
CA LEU A 22 -4.25 -11.58 -2.18
C LEU A 22 -3.38 -12.02 -3.36
N PHE A 23 -3.70 -11.58 -4.57
CA PHE A 23 -2.88 -11.84 -5.74
C PHE A 23 -1.42 -11.40 -5.51
N LEU A 24 -1.22 -10.21 -4.95
CA LEU A 24 0.11 -9.72 -4.59
C LEU A 24 0.78 -10.61 -3.54
N LEU A 25 0.09 -10.94 -2.45
CA LEU A 25 0.64 -11.76 -1.38
C LEU A 25 1.08 -13.15 -1.87
N LEU A 26 0.39 -13.73 -2.84
CA LEU A 26 0.73 -15.03 -3.42
C LEU A 26 1.84 -15.00 -4.43
N GLY A 27 1.95 -13.88 -5.12
CA GLY A 27 3.15 -13.58 -5.87
C GLY A 27 4.24 -13.05 -4.94
N ASN A 28 4.30 -13.41 -3.65
CA ASN A 28 5.28 -12.96 -2.66
C ASN A 28 5.63 -11.46 -2.74
N ILE A 29 4.61 -10.62 -2.96
CA ILE A 29 4.71 -9.16 -2.97
C ILE A 29 3.98 -8.60 -1.75
N ILE A 30 4.68 -7.80 -0.95
CA ILE A 30 4.11 -7.14 0.22
C ILE A 30 3.37 -5.87 -0.23
N PRO A 31 2.04 -5.78 -0.06
CA PRO A 31 1.31 -4.55 -0.34
C PRO A 31 1.57 -3.47 0.72
N ILE A 32 1.88 -2.26 0.24
CA ILE A 32 2.06 -1.07 1.07
C ILE A 32 1.05 -0.01 0.62
N PHE A 33 0.15 0.37 1.52
CA PHE A 33 -0.84 1.43 1.29
C PHE A 33 -0.29 2.77 1.73
N THR A 34 -0.34 3.77 0.84
CA THR A 34 0.13 5.13 1.13
C THR A 34 -0.85 5.88 2.03
N ALA A 35 -0.42 7.01 2.60
CA ALA A 35 -1.34 7.85 3.36
C ALA A 35 -2.48 8.39 2.47
N PRO A 36 -3.76 8.30 2.91
CA PRO A 36 -4.89 8.78 2.13
C PRO A 36 -4.82 10.28 1.82
N ARG A 37 -5.36 10.68 0.66
CA ARG A 37 -5.55 12.09 0.26
C ARG A 37 -4.24 12.92 0.25
N LYS A 38 -3.11 12.27 -0.01
CA LYS A 38 -1.78 12.89 -0.11
C LYS A 38 -1.22 12.64 -1.52
N PRO A 39 -1.54 13.50 -2.51
CA PRO A 39 -1.17 13.28 -3.92
C PRO A 39 0.35 13.14 -4.12
N TRP A 40 1.16 13.87 -3.35
CA TRP A 40 2.62 13.78 -3.43
C TRP A 40 3.19 12.38 -3.10
N ASN A 41 2.48 11.54 -2.35
CA ASN A 41 2.91 10.17 -2.08
C ASN A 41 2.82 9.26 -3.33
N GLN A 42 2.22 9.74 -4.41
CA GLN A 42 2.14 9.09 -5.70
C GLN A 42 2.73 9.96 -6.82
N ALA A 43 3.62 10.91 -6.49
CA ALA A 43 4.19 11.85 -7.46
C ALA A 43 4.84 11.17 -8.68
N SER A 44 5.42 9.98 -8.51
CA SER A 44 5.94 9.19 -9.62
C SER A 44 4.84 8.71 -10.57
N ILE A 45 3.70 8.27 -10.04
CA ILE A 45 2.53 7.85 -10.81
C ILE A 45 1.85 9.05 -11.48
N GLU A 46 1.67 10.16 -10.76
CA GLU A 46 1.10 11.40 -11.31
C GLU A 46 1.98 11.96 -12.44
N GLY A 47 3.31 11.94 -12.26
CA GLY A 47 4.28 12.29 -13.29
C GLY A 47 4.20 11.37 -14.51
N ALA A 48 4.14 10.06 -14.29
CA ALA A 48 3.97 9.07 -15.37
C ALA A 48 2.67 9.29 -16.16
N ASN A 49 1.55 9.51 -15.47
CA ASN A 49 0.25 9.80 -16.09
C ASN A 49 0.30 11.09 -16.92
N SER A 50 0.97 12.13 -16.41
CA SER A 50 1.16 13.38 -17.16
C SER A 50 1.98 13.17 -18.44
N ILE A 51 3.03 12.35 -18.38
CA ILE A 51 3.84 12.01 -19.56
C ILE A 51 3.00 11.19 -20.55
N PHE A 52 2.27 10.18 -20.09
CA PHE A 52 1.37 9.38 -20.93
C PHE A 52 0.34 10.26 -21.63
N SER A 53 -0.38 11.11 -20.88
CA SER A 53 -1.39 11.99 -21.47
C SER A 53 -0.79 12.92 -22.52
N ARG A 54 0.34 13.59 -22.23
CA ARG A 54 0.93 14.57 -23.15
C ARG A 54 1.65 13.95 -24.35
N LYS A 55 2.27 12.79 -24.19
CA LYS A 55 3.17 12.20 -25.19
C LYS A 55 2.56 11.01 -25.94
N PHE A 56 1.47 10.45 -25.43
CA PHE A 56 0.74 9.36 -26.05
C PHE A 56 -0.71 9.76 -26.34
N TRP A 57 -1.52 9.95 -25.30
CA TRP A 57 -2.98 10.04 -25.45
C TRP A 57 -3.43 11.27 -26.25
N ASN A 58 -2.84 12.43 -25.98
CA ASN A 58 -3.25 13.70 -26.59
C ASN A 58 -2.51 14.04 -27.89
N ARG A 59 -1.78 13.09 -28.49
CA ARG A 59 -1.00 13.36 -29.71
C ARG A 59 -1.84 13.41 -30.99
N GLY A 60 -3.06 12.89 -30.96
CA GLY A 60 -3.96 12.89 -32.10
C GLY A 60 -5.06 11.85 -31.96
N PRO A 61 -6.00 11.80 -32.89
CA PRO A 61 -7.02 10.75 -32.91
C PRO A 61 -6.38 9.39 -33.23
N PHE A 62 -6.88 8.34 -32.59
CA PHE A 62 -6.60 6.96 -32.97
C PHE A 62 -7.71 6.45 -33.88
N ALA A 63 -7.36 5.79 -34.97
CA ALA A 63 -8.32 5.24 -35.93
C ALA A 63 -8.93 3.91 -35.46
N SER A 64 -8.28 3.21 -34.52
CA SER A 64 -8.78 1.94 -33.97
C SER A 64 -8.11 1.57 -32.64
N VAL A 65 -8.70 0.63 -31.90
CA VAL A 65 -8.08 0.04 -30.69
C VAL A 65 -6.78 -0.68 -31.04
N ALA A 66 -6.72 -1.38 -32.18
CA ALA A 66 -5.50 -2.05 -32.64
C ALA A 66 -4.36 -1.07 -32.90
N GLU A 67 -4.67 0.16 -33.34
CA GLU A 67 -3.68 1.22 -33.45
C GLU A 67 -3.17 1.68 -32.08
N VAL A 68 -4.08 1.86 -31.11
CA VAL A 68 -3.71 2.19 -29.73
C VAL A 68 -2.72 1.16 -29.19
N ASP A 69 -2.99 -0.14 -29.33
CA ASP A 69 -2.12 -1.21 -28.84
C ASP A 69 -0.71 -1.16 -29.47
N ARG A 70 -0.63 -0.99 -30.79
CA ARG A 70 0.65 -0.87 -31.49
C ARG A 70 1.43 0.35 -31.02
N GLN A 71 0.79 1.52 -30.98
CA GLN A 71 1.46 2.74 -30.53
C GLN A 71 1.86 2.66 -29.05
N LEU A 72 1.04 2.02 -28.22
CA LEU A 72 1.28 1.85 -26.79
C LEU A 72 2.54 1.01 -26.53
N ALA A 73 2.77 -0.03 -27.34
CA ALA A 73 4.00 -0.82 -27.28
C ALA A 73 5.25 0.04 -27.52
N PHE A 74 5.23 0.91 -28.54
CA PHE A 74 6.34 1.84 -28.83
C PHE A 74 6.54 2.87 -27.71
N PHE A 75 5.45 3.41 -27.18
CA PHE A 75 5.49 4.34 -26.04
C PHE A 75 6.13 3.67 -24.82
N ASN A 76 5.67 2.47 -24.45
CA ASN A 76 6.18 1.74 -23.28
C ASN A 76 7.67 1.43 -23.40
N LEU A 77 8.13 0.98 -24.58
CA LEU A 77 9.55 0.73 -24.82
C LEU A 77 10.38 2.02 -24.71
N SER A 78 9.89 3.12 -25.27
CA SER A 78 10.56 4.43 -25.18
C SER A 78 10.61 4.95 -23.75
N TYR A 79 9.53 4.76 -22.99
CA TYR A 79 9.43 5.20 -21.60
C TYR A 79 10.34 4.39 -20.67
N GLN A 80 10.46 3.08 -20.87
CA GLN A 80 11.42 2.24 -20.17
C GLN A 80 12.87 2.71 -20.39
N ARG A 81 13.22 3.01 -21.65
CA ARG A 81 14.54 3.57 -22.00
C ARG A 81 14.79 4.92 -21.34
N TYR A 82 13.80 5.81 -21.35
CA TYR A 82 13.88 7.13 -20.71
C TYR A 82 14.13 7.04 -19.20
N LEU A 83 13.46 6.12 -18.50
CA LEU A 83 13.62 5.91 -17.07
C LEU A 83 14.88 5.08 -16.70
N ASN A 84 15.62 4.59 -17.69
CA ASN A 84 16.65 3.57 -17.51
C ASN A 84 16.14 2.38 -16.66
N TYR A 85 14.87 2.02 -16.84
CA TYR A 85 14.22 0.99 -16.06
C TYR A 85 14.47 -0.38 -16.68
N GLN A 86 15.10 -1.27 -15.92
CA GLN A 86 15.24 -2.67 -16.27
C GLN A 86 14.15 -3.46 -15.56
N ARG A 87 13.20 -3.99 -16.34
CA ARG A 87 12.18 -4.89 -15.81
C ARG A 87 12.88 -6.18 -15.32
N PRO A 88 12.53 -6.70 -14.14
CA PRO A 88 13.00 -8.02 -13.73
C PRO A 88 12.49 -9.10 -14.68
N ASP A 89 13.38 -9.94 -15.20
CA ASP A 89 13.06 -11.02 -16.15
C ASP A 89 12.35 -12.21 -15.49
N SER A 90 12.52 -12.37 -14.18
CA SER A 90 11.89 -13.43 -13.40
C SER A 90 11.46 -12.92 -12.04
N PHE A 91 10.41 -13.54 -11.53
CA PHE A 91 10.02 -13.40 -10.15
C PHE A 91 10.95 -14.29 -9.30
N LYS A 92 11.61 -13.72 -8.30
CA LYS A 92 12.38 -14.50 -7.33
C LYS A 92 11.45 -14.88 -6.20
N GLU A 93 11.18 -16.18 -6.06
CA GLU A 93 10.52 -16.70 -4.86
C GLU A 93 11.35 -16.36 -3.61
N ASN A 94 10.64 -16.13 -2.51
CA ASN A 94 11.23 -15.81 -1.23
C ASN A 94 10.70 -16.80 -0.20
N ASP A 95 11.50 -17.80 0.12
CA ASP A 95 11.15 -18.87 1.07
C ASP A 95 10.91 -18.35 2.49
N LYS A 96 11.30 -17.10 2.77
CA LYS A 96 11.10 -16.41 4.07
C LYS A 96 10.08 -15.27 3.95
N PHE A 97 9.18 -15.34 2.97
CA PHE A 97 8.14 -14.35 2.80
C PHE A 97 7.19 -14.31 4.01
N SER A 98 6.94 -13.11 4.55
CA SER A 98 5.99 -12.92 5.63
C SER A 98 4.73 -12.27 5.09
N TYR A 99 3.59 -12.96 5.27
CA TYR A 99 2.29 -12.48 4.81
C TYR A 99 1.81 -11.29 5.61
N CYS A 100 2.13 -10.10 5.12
CA CYS A 100 1.88 -8.84 5.80
C CYS A 100 1.31 -7.79 4.86
N VAL A 101 0.50 -6.90 5.42
CA VAL A 101 0.02 -5.69 4.74
C VAL A 101 0.47 -4.48 5.52
N TYR A 102 1.05 -3.48 4.85
CA TYR A 102 1.49 -2.24 5.50
C TYR A 102 0.59 -1.06 5.14
N PHE A 103 0.40 -0.17 6.12
CA PHE A 103 -0.39 1.05 5.99
C PHE A 103 0.39 2.23 6.52
N ILE A 104 0.68 3.20 5.66
CA ILE A 104 1.16 4.52 6.09
C ILE A 104 -0.07 5.37 6.40
N ARG A 105 -0.16 5.93 7.61
CA ARG A 105 -1.31 6.74 8.03
C ARG A 105 -0.87 7.99 8.77
N LYS A 106 -1.51 9.12 8.48
CA LYS A 106 -1.45 10.30 9.33
C LYS A 106 -2.38 10.09 10.53
N ILE A 107 -1.92 10.49 11.71
CA ILE A 107 -2.75 10.51 12.91
C ILE A 107 -3.58 11.79 12.91
N TYR A 108 -4.90 11.64 12.99
CA TYR A 108 -5.87 12.71 13.10
C TYR A 108 -6.39 12.81 14.53
N GLN A 109 -6.88 13.98 14.92
CA GLN A 109 -7.59 14.14 16.19
C GLN A 109 -9.05 13.66 16.03
N GLU A 110 -9.59 12.95 17.02
CA GLU A 110 -11.01 12.61 17.05
C GLU A 110 -11.87 13.89 17.16
N PRO A 111 -12.99 14.01 16.42
CA PRO A 111 -13.81 15.24 16.43
C PRO A 111 -14.36 15.64 17.80
N GLU A 112 -14.68 14.64 18.63
CA GLU A 112 -15.34 14.83 19.94
C GLU A 112 -14.39 14.52 21.11
N GLY A 113 -13.09 14.35 20.86
CA GLY A 113 -12.14 13.91 21.88
C GLY A 113 -10.75 14.52 21.76
N THR A 114 -9.94 14.26 22.77
CA THR A 114 -8.52 14.65 22.76
C THR A 114 -7.64 13.60 22.09
N SER A 115 -8.12 12.38 21.91
CA SER A 115 -7.32 11.26 21.41
C SER A 115 -6.97 11.41 19.92
N GLY A 116 -5.80 10.87 19.55
CA GLY A 116 -5.44 10.67 18.16
C GLY A 116 -6.04 9.39 17.60
N TYR A 117 -6.21 9.29 16.28
CA TYR A 117 -6.61 8.06 15.62
C TYR A 117 -6.00 7.90 14.23
N ILE A 118 -5.91 6.64 13.79
CA ILE A 118 -5.69 6.28 12.40
C ILE A 118 -6.86 5.43 11.90
N GLN A 119 -7.14 5.54 10.60
CA GLN A 119 -8.16 4.74 9.92
C GLN A 119 -7.49 3.63 9.11
N ILE A 120 -7.87 2.37 9.38
CA ILE A 120 -7.50 1.21 8.56
C ILE A 120 -8.79 0.50 8.12
N GLY A 121 -9.14 0.66 6.85
CA GLY A 121 -10.43 0.23 6.33
C GLY A 121 -11.56 1.02 6.99
N SER A 122 -12.57 0.32 7.50
CA SER A 122 -13.64 0.90 8.32
C SER A 122 -13.29 0.97 9.82
N LYS A 123 -12.16 0.41 10.26
CA LYS A 123 -11.78 0.42 11.68
C LYS A 123 -10.94 1.64 12.04
N ARG A 124 -11.40 2.37 13.07
CA ARG A 124 -10.62 3.39 13.77
C ARG A 124 -9.74 2.76 14.84
N ILE A 125 -8.52 3.23 14.94
CA ILE A 125 -7.54 2.79 15.94
C ILE A 125 -7.12 4.00 16.74
N ILE A 126 -7.49 4.01 18.02
CA ILE A 126 -7.19 5.10 18.94
C ILE A 126 -5.73 5.02 19.41
N LEU A 127 -5.06 6.16 19.34
CA LEU A 127 -3.67 6.40 19.67
C LEU A 127 -3.54 7.60 20.61
N ASP A 128 -2.35 7.71 21.22
CA ASP A 128 -2.05 8.79 22.15
C ASP A 128 -2.12 10.17 21.45
N PRO A 129 -2.73 11.19 22.10
CA PRO A 129 -2.78 12.57 21.59
C PRO A 129 -1.42 13.15 21.19
N SER A 130 -0.35 12.78 21.89
CA SER A 130 1.01 13.28 21.64
C SER A 130 1.54 12.95 20.23
N TYR A 131 0.88 12.03 19.52
CA TYR A 131 1.24 11.64 18.16
C TYR A 131 0.35 12.28 17.07
N ILE A 132 -0.62 13.13 17.43
CA ILE A 132 -1.46 13.83 16.46
C ILE A 132 -0.56 14.59 15.45
N ASN A 133 -0.97 14.58 14.19
CA ASN A 133 -0.24 15.11 13.04
C ASN A 133 1.02 14.35 12.60
N LEU A 134 1.47 13.33 13.34
CA LEU A 134 2.56 12.45 12.89
C LEU A 134 2.08 11.39 11.90
N PHE A 135 3.02 10.83 11.15
CA PHE A 135 2.81 9.64 10.33
C PHE A 135 3.17 8.36 11.10
N THR A 136 2.43 7.30 10.78
CA THR A 136 2.65 5.96 11.30
C THR A 136 2.91 4.99 10.16
N LEU A 137 3.66 3.94 10.47
CA LEU A 137 3.69 2.70 9.70
C LEU A 137 2.94 1.64 10.49
N SER A 138 1.84 1.13 9.97
CA SER A 138 1.12 0.01 10.58
C SER A 138 1.36 -1.27 9.79
N LYS A 139 1.80 -2.33 10.46
CA LYS A 139 1.99 -3.68 9.93
C LYS A 139 0.85 -4.57 10.38
N TRP A 140 0.04 -5.06 9.46
CA TRP A 140 -0.90 -6.14 9.70
C TRP A 140 -0.22 -7.46 9.36
N ASP A 141 0.12 -8.22 10.39
CA ASP A 141 0.69 -9.56 10.32
C ASP A 141 -0.47 -10.56 10.23
N LEU A 142 -0.65 -11.17 9.07
CA LEU A 142 -1.83 -12.00 8.76
C LEU A 142 -1.76 -13.36 9.46
N GLU A 143 -0.57 -13.91 9.63
CA GLU A 143 -0.34 -15.19 10.30
C GLU A 143 -0.62 -15.08 11.79
N LYS A 144 -0.16 -13.99 12.41
CA LYS A 144 -0.39 -13.74 13.85
C LYS A 144 -1.75 -13.12 14.12
N GLU A 145 -2.44 -12.66 13.09
CA GLU A 145 -3.66 -11.87 13.18
C GLU A 145 -3.50 -10.62 14.08
N MET A 146 -2.35 -9.95 13.97
CA MET A 146 -2.00 -8.81 14.82
C MET A 146 -1.71 -7.58 13.97
N LEU A 147 -2.14 -6.42 14.46
CA LEU A 147 -1.75 -5.13 13.93
C LEU A 147 -0.76 -4.45 14.88
N TYR A 148 0.38 -4.04 14.32
CA TYR A 148 1.43 -3.29 14.98
C TYR A 148 1.49 -1.90 14.37
N THR A 149 1.48 -0.84 15.17
CA THR A 149 1.59 0.54 14.70
C THR A 149 2.85 1.17 15.26
N TYR A 150 3.66 1.70 14.36
CA TYR A 150 4.95 2.31 14.65
C TYR A 150 4.98 3.78 14.26
N ILE A 151 5.82 4.56 14.94
CA ILE A 151 6.25 5.90 14.50
C ILE A 151 7.76 5.90 14.27
N GLN A 152 8.20 6.72 13.33
CA GLN A 152 9.63 6.98 13.15
C GLN A 152 10.09 7.97 14.21
N ARG A 153 11.20 7.65 14.88
CA ARG A 153 11.90 8.52 15.82
C ARG A 153 13.33 8.70 15.36
N GLU A 154 13.85 9.90 15.57
CA GLU A 154 15.27 10.18 15.44
C GLU A 154 16.01 9.62 16.67
N ARG A 155 17.18 9.05 16.45
CA ARG A 155 18.07 8.63 17.52
C ARG A 155 18.81 9.86 18.01
N THR A 156 18.71 10.13 19.30
CA THR A 156 19.50 11.17 19.96
C THR A 156 20.93 10.68 20.16
N ILE A 157 21.76 10.59 19.11
CA ILE A 157 23.20 10.32 19.27
C ILE A 157 24.03 11.14 18.27
N ILE A 158 24.77 12.12 18.80
CA ILE A 158 26.15 12.64 18.57
C ILE A 158 26.87 12.44 17.20
N SER A 159 26.22 12.02 16.12
CA SER A 159 26.82 11.98 14.77
C SER A 159 26.22 13.04 13.86
N GLU A 160 27.01 13.55 12.91
CA GLU A 160 26.60 14.58 11.95
C GLU A 160 25.46 14.13 11.02
N GLU A 161 25.23 12.82 10.89
CA GLU A 161 24.11 12.28 10.12
C GLU A 161 22.94 11.82 11.02
N PRO A 162 21.70 12.23 10.70
CA PRO A 162 20.52 11.80 11.44
C PRO A 162 20.27 10.31 11.21
N SER A 163 20.09 9.56 12.30
CA SER A 163 19.70 8.14 12.26
C SER A 163 18.32 7.93 12.86
N TYR A 164 17.54 7.01 12.28
CA TYR A 164 16.13 6.81 12.65
C TYR A 164 15.85 5.39 13.14
N TYR A 165 14.79 5.23 13.93
CA TYR A 165 14.26 3.93 14.34
C TYR A 165 12.73 3.94 14.39
N LEU A 166 12.13 2.75 14.31
CA LEU A 166 10.70 2.57 14.47
C LEU A 166 10.37 2.26 15.94
N GLN A 167 9.62 3.15 16.58
CA GLN A 167 9.07 2.94 17.92
C GLN A 167 7.67 2.32 17.80
N LEU A 168 7.45 1.16 18.42
CA LEU A 168 6.12 0.55 18.52
C LEU A 168 5.26 1.37 19.50
N ILE A 169 4.12 1.88 19.03
CA ILE A 169 3.19 2.69 19.84
C ILE A 169 1.86 2.01 20.11
N LYS A 170 1.49 0.99 19.31
CA LYS A 170 0.26 0.21 19.53
C LYS A 170 0.42 -1.20 18.98
N LYS A 171 -0.12 -2.17 19.71
CA LYS A 171 -0.26 -3.57 19.28
C LYS A 171 -1.66 -4.05 19.64
N ILE A 172 -2.44 -4.50 18.67
CA ILE A 172 -3.82 -4.98 18.89
C ILE A 172 -4.14 -6.24 18.08
N PRO A 173 -5.04 -7.10 18.57
CA PRO A 173 -5.65 -8.14 17.74
C PRO A 173 -6.38 -7.53 16.54
N PHE A 174 -6.13 -8.09 15.36
CA PHE A 174 -6.68 -7.60 14.10
C PHE A 174 -6.97 -8.78 13.17
N LYS A 175 -7.94 -9.59 13.59
CA LYS A 175 -8.30 -10.86 12.94
C LYS A 175 -8.93 -10.68 11.57
N LEU A 176 -8.58 -11.55 10.65
CA LEU A 176 -9.17 -11.55 9.32
C LEU A 176 -10.67 -11.77 9.43
N ASN A 177 -11.45 -11.00 8.69
CA ASN A 177 -12.89 -11.20 8.66
C ASN A 177 -13.23 -12.52 7.97
N LYS A 178 -14.00 -13.39 8.63
CA LYS A 178 -14.46 -14.68 8.08
C LYS A 178 -15.32 -14.54 6.82
N ALA A 179 -15.91 -13.36 6.60
CA ALA A 179 -16.66 -13.02 5.40
C ALA A 179 -15.77 -12.52 4.24
N SER A 180 -14.44 -12.49 4.44
CA SER A 180 -13.48 -12.55 3.33
C SER A 180 -13.80 -13.81 2.53
N ASP A 181 -13.83 -13.70 1.20
CA ASP A 181 -14.38 -14.73 0.30
C ASP A 181 -13.93 -16.15 0.72
N LYS A 182 -14.86 -17.10 0.90
CA LYS A 182 -14.52 -18.46 1.36
C LYS A 182 -13.46 -19.12 0.49
N LYS A 183 -13.42 -18.79 -0.81
CA LYS A 183 -12.36 -19.23 -1.73
C LYS A 183 -11.00 -18.64 -1.37
N VAL A 184 -10.97 -17.39 -0.95
CA VAL A 184 -9.77 -16.66 -0.51
C VAL A 184 -9.22 -17.20 0.79
N VAL A 185 -10.09 -17.44 1.78
CA VAL A 185 -9.70 -18.02 3.07
C VAL A 185 -9.25 -19.47 2.86
N GLY A 186 -9.97 -20.25 2.05
CA GLY A 186 -9.58 -21.62 1.71
C GLY A 186 -8.24 -21.69 1.00
N PHE A 187 -8.01 -20.78 0.05
CA PHE A 187 -6.77 -20.73 -0.72
C PHE A 187 -5.57 -20.22 0.12
N TYR A 188 -5.75 -19.23 1.01
CA TYR A 188 -4.71 -18.84 1.98
C TYR A 188 -4.40 -19.95 2.98
N LEU A 189 -5.43 -20.66 3.49
CA LEU A 189 -5.25 -21.78 4.41
C LEU A 189 -4.66 -23.02 3.74
N SER A 190 -4.85 -23.22 2.43
CA SER A 190 -4.20 -24.31 1.68
C SER A 190 -2.77 -24.02 1.30
N TYR A 191 -2.39 -22.74 1.13
CA TYR A 191 -1.02 -22.35 0.80
C TYR A 191 -0.09 -22.38 2.03
N ASN A 192 -0.64 -22.27 3.24
CA ASN A 192 0.10 -22.30 4.51
C ASN A 192 -0.03 -23.63 5.27
N ARG A 193 -0.45 -24.72 4.60
CA ARG A 193 -0.55 -26.08 5.17
C ARG A 193 0.48 -27.01 4.56
#